data_AF-A0A443ZTL9-F1
#
_entry.id   AF-A0A443ZTL9-F1
#
_cell.length_a   1.000
_cell.length_b   1.000
_cell.length_c   1.000
_cell.angle_alpha   90.00
_cell.angle_beta   90.00
_cell.angle_gamma   90.00
#
_symmetry.space_group_name_H-M   'P 1'
#
loop_
_entity.id
_entity.type
_entity.pdbx_description
1 polymer ?
#
loop_
_entity_poly.entity_id
_entity_poly.type
_entity_poly.pdbx_seq_one_letter_code
_entity_poly.pdbx_strand_id
1 'polypeptide(L)' 'MQKRFVTIPAVPIEEESFRSGARFYANTVPGGFDIYDNQEKLRLKPSYTAKATADAACAKMNMESRNPDELFLPLRTC' A
#
# COMPACT_ATOMS: atom_id res chain seq x y z
N MET A 1 -19.79 0.20 -0.03
CA MET A 1 -18.92 -0.93 -0.40
C MET A 1 -17.47 -0.50 -0.28
N GLN A 2 -16.72 -1.09 0.64
CA GLN A 2 -15.26 -0.93 0.64
C GLN A 2 -14.67 -1.87 -0.41
N LYS A 3 -13.71 -1.38 -1.20
CA LYS A 3 -12.96 -2.23 -2.14
C LYS A 3 -11.98 -3.11 -1.37
N ARG A 4 -11.74 -4.33 -1.86
CA ARG A 4 -10.75 -5.23 -1.27
C ARG A 4 -9.35 -4.63 -1.35
N PHE A 5 -8.95 -4.18 -2.53
CA PHE A 5 -7.64 -3.58 -2.76
C PHE A 5 -7.73 -2.05 -2.80
N VAL A 6 -6.81 -1.37 -2.14
CA VAL A 6 -6.68 0.10 -2.14
C VAL A 6 -5.24 0.54 -2.36
N THR A 7 -5.05 1.60 -3.15
CA THR A 7 -3.72 2.19 -3.36
C THR A 7 -3.33 3.03 -2.14
N ILE A 8 -2.12 2.84 -1.62
CA ILE A 8 -1.56 3.61 -0.51
C ILE A 8 -0.16 4.14 -0.86
N PRO A 9 0.29 5.24 -0.24
CA PRO A 9 1.68 5.67 -0.38
C PRO A 9 2.64 4.59 0.11
N ALA A 10 3.72 4.34 -0.62
CA ALA A 10 4.81 3.44 -0.22
C ALA A 10 5.41 3.84 1.13
N VAL A 11 5.95 2.88 1.88
CA VAL A 11 6.78 3.23 3.05
C VAL A 11 8.03 3.92 2.50
N PRO A 12 8.36 5.14 2.95
CA PRO A 12 9.61 5.78 2.57
C PRO A 12 10.77 4.86 2.95
N ILE A 13 11.68 4.60 2.00
CA ILE A 13 12.88 3.83 2.27
C ILE A 13 13.96 4.86 2.60
N GLU A 14 14.60 4.71 3.76
CA GLU A 14 15.80 5.48 4.09
C GLU A 14 16.93 4.95 3.19
N GLU A 15 17.34 5.73 2.20
CA GLU A 15 18.44 5.36 1.31
C GLU A 15 19.77 5.84 1.89
N GLU A 16 19.82 7.07 2.41
CA GLU A 16 20.99 7.61 3.08
C GLU A 16 20.57 8.44 4.30
N SER A 17 21.08 8.04 5.47
CA SER A 17 21.11 8.88 6.66
C SER A 17 22.51 9.46 6.81
N PHE A 18 22.63 10.79 6.83
CA PHE A 18 23.91 11.44 7.11
C PHE A 18 23.84 12.30 8.38
N ARG A 19 24.94 12.32 9.12
CA ARG A 19 25.09 13.14 10.32
C ARG A 19 25.88 14.39 9.98
N SER A 20 25.34 15.55 10.33
CA SER A 20 26.05 16.83 10.28
C SER A 20 26.04 17.46 11.67
N GLY A 21 27.15 17.30 12.40
CA GLY A 21 27.25 17.69 13.81
C GLY A 21 26.27 16.91 14.71
N ALA A 22 25.48 17.62 15.52
CA ALA A 22 24.42 17.03 16.36
C ALA A 22 23.11 16.77 15.60
N ARG A 23 23.02 17.11 14.31
CA ARG A 23 21.80 16.99 13.51
C ARG A 23 21.85 15.74 12.65
N PHE A 24 20.73 15.03 12.61
CA PHE A 24 20.50 13.87 11.75
C PHE A 24 19.60 14.29 10.59
N TYR A 25 20.06 14.05 9.36
CA TYR A 25 19.29 14.25 8.15
C TYR A 25 19.08 12.88 7.51
N ALA A 26 17.81 12.47 7.37
CA ALA A 26 17.42 11.30 6.61
C ALA A 26 16.95 11.78 5.24
N ASN A 27 17.63 11.35 4.18
CA ASN A 27 17.15 11.57 2.82
C ASN A 27 16.23 10.39 2.46
N THR A 28 14.93 10.62 2.55
CA THR A 28 13.93 9.61 2.19
C THR A 28 13.51 9.82 0.74
N VAL A 29 13.76 8.83 -0.12
CA VAL A 29 13.18 8.84 -1.47
C VAL A 29 11.69 8.51 -1.35
N PRO A 30 10.80 9.20 -2.09
CA PRO A 30 9.40 8.81 -2.15
C PRO A 30 9.31 7.38 -2.70
N GLY A 31 8.96 6.41 -1.84
CA GLY A 31 9.00 4.98 -2.17
C GLY A 31 7.99 4.51 -3.22
N GLY A 32 7.23 5.43 -3.83
CA GLY A 32 6.15 5.14 -4.77
C GLY A 32 4.80 4.87 -4.09
N PHE A 33 4.08 3.89 -4.59
CA PHE A 33 2.73 3.49 -4.18
C PHE A 33 2.64 1.97 -4.05
N ASP A 34 2.01 1.51 -2.98
CA ASP A 34 1.72 0.09 -2.75
C ASP A 34 0.22 -0.17 -2.82
N ILE A 35 -0.15 -1.45 -2.91
CA ILE A 35 -1.55 -1.88 -2.83
C ILE A 35 -1.75 -2.53 -1.46
N TYR A 36 -2.79 -2.13 -0.76
CA TYR A 36 -3.21 -2.73 0.50
C TYR A 36 -4.43 -3.61 0.28
N ASP A 37 -4.35 -4.86 0.72
CA ASP A 37 -5.50 -5.76 0.79
C ASP A 37 -6.20 -5.55 2.14
N ASN A 38 -7.39 -4.95 2.10
CA ASN A 38 -8.22 -4.72 3.27
C ASN A 38 -8.76 -6.02 3.90
N GLN A 39 -8.93 -7.08 3.11
CA GLN A 39 -9.47 -8.37 3.56
C GLN A 39 -8.40 -9.14 4.34
N GLU A 40 -7.19 -9.26 3.78
CA GLU A 40 -6.08 -9.95 4.43
C GLU A 40 -5.32 -9.06 5.41
N LYS A 41 -5.59 -7.74 5.40
CA LYS A 41 -4.87 -6.71 6.16
C LYS A 41 -3.37 -6.69 5.85
N LEU A 42 -3.02 -7.00 4.61
CA LEU A 42 -1.65 -7.14 4.14
C LEU A 42 -1.31 -6.09 3.09
N ARG A 43 -0.07 -5.61 3.18
CA ARG A 43 0.50 -4.69 2.21
C ARG A 43 1.24 -5.47 1.12
N LEU A 44 0.73 -5.40 -0.09
CA LEU A 44 1.39 -5.94 -1.28
C LEU A 44 2.47 -4.93 -1.70
N LYS A 45 3.71 -5.41 -1.92
CA LYS A 45 4.90 -4.57 -2.20
C LYS A 45 5.41 -4.66 -3.64
N PRO A 46 4.64 -4.22 -4.66
CA PRO A 46 5.18 -3.97 -5.98
C PRO A 46 5.87 -2.59 -6.10
N SER A 47 5.78 -1.71 -5.08
CA SER A 47 6.38 -0.36 -5.03
C SER A 47 6.28 0.39 -6.37
N TYR A 48 5.06 0.66 -6.82
CA TYR A 48 4.80 1.36 -8.08
C TYR A 48 5.36 2.78 -8.02
N THR A 49 6.19 3.16 -8.98
CA THR A 49 6.78 4.52 -9.04
C THR A 49 5.74 5.61 -9.27
N ALA A 50 4.63 5.30 -9.95
CA ALA A 50 3.58 6.25 -10.29
C ALA A 50 2.22 5.83 -9.72
N LYS A 51 1.43 6.83 -9.28
CA LYS A 51 0.07 6.56 -8.77
C LYS A 51 -0.83 5.92 -9.83
N ALA A 52 -0.73 6.38 -11.07
CA ALA A 52 -1.58 5.89 -12.16
C ALA A 52 -1.37 4.39 -12.44
N THR A 53 -0.14 3.89 -12.35
CA THR A 53 0.15 2.46 -12.54
C THR A 53 -0.36 1.63 -11.36
N ALA A 54 -0.22 2.17 -10.14
CA ALA A 54 -0.77 1.56 -8.94
C ALA A 54 -2.31 1.48 -8.97
N ASP A 55 -2.97 2.56 -9.39
CA ASP A 55 -4.43 2.63 -9.49
C ASP A 55 -4.97 1.69 -10.57
N ALA A 56 -4.27 1.57 -11.72
CA ALA A 56 -4.63 0.61 -12.77
C ALA A 56 -4.51 -0.84 -12.29
N ALA A 57 -3.41 -1.18 -11.59
CA ALA A 57 -3.22 -2.51 -11.02
C ALA A 57 -4.25 -2.80 -9.91
N CYS A 58 -4.51 -1.84 -9.02
CA CYS A 58 -5.52 -1.91 -7.98
C CYS A 58 -6.93 -2.12 -8.57
N ALA A 59 -7.28 -1.41 -9.64
CA ALA A 59 -8.54 -1.60 -10.35
C ALA A 59 -8.64 -3.00 -10.96
N LYS A 60 -7.56 -3.48 -11.61
CA LYS A 60 -7.49 -4.84 -12.18
C LYS A 60 -7.67 -5.92 -11.10
N MET A 61 -6.96 -5.82 -9.98
CA MET A 61 -7.09 -6.77 -8.87
C MET A 61 -8.51 -6.78 -8.27
N ASN A 62 -9.14 -5.60 -8.16
CA ASN A 62 -10.54 -5.52 -7.70
C ASN A 62 -11.51 -6.12 -8.72
N MET A 63 -11.26 -6.01 -10.04
CA MET A 63 -12.10 -6.64 -11.07
C MET A 63 -11.93 -8.17 -11.11
N GLU A 64 -10.71 -8.66 -10.88
CA GLU A 64 -10.40 -10.10 -10.82
C GLU A 64 -10.83 -10.73 -9.50
N SER A 65 -11.02 -9.94 -8.43
CA SER A 65 -11.51 -10.43 -7.15
C SER A 65 -12.94 -10.96 -7.31
N ARG A 66 -13.08 -12.29 -7.21
CA ARG A 66 -14.27 -13.07 -7.57
C ARG A 66 -15.49 -12.81 -6.68
N ASN A 67 -15.40 -11.95 -5.67
CA ASN A 67 -16.48 -11.74 -4.72
C ASN A 67 -16.53 -10.29 -4.19
N PRO A 68 -17.36 -9.41 -4.79
CA PRO A 68 -17.58 -8.06 -4.27
C PRO A 68 -18.24 -8.04 -2.88
N ASP A 69 -18.93 -9.13 -2.51
CA ASP A 69 -19.73 -9.25 -1.28
C ASP A 69 -19.02 -9.96 -0.12
N GLU A 70 -17.76 -10.41 -0.30
CA GLU A 70 -16.88 -10.73 0.85
C GLU A 70 -16.38 -9.44 1.52
N LEU A 71 -17.31 -8.52 1.76
CA LEU A 71 -17.12 -7.36 2.60
C LEU A 71 -16.96 -7.89 4.01
N PHE A 72 -15.70 -8.06 4.43
CA PHE A 72 -15.29 -8.22 5.82
C PHE A 72 -16.26 -9.10 6.60
N LEU A 73 -16.08 -10.43 6.58
CA LEU A 73 -16.76 -11.29 7.56
C LEU A 73 -16.63 -10.58 8.90
N PRO A 74 -17.74 -10.09 9.52
CA PRO A 74 -17.65 -9.43 10.80
C PRO A 74 -16.96 -10.45 11.67
N LEU A 75 -15.77 -10.09 12.17
CA LEU A 75 -14.95 -10.91 13.05
C LEU A 75 -15.91 -11.67 13.94
N ARG A 76 -15.99 -13.00 13.76
CA ARG A 76 -16.93 -13.84 14.49
C ARG A 76 -16.75 -13.52 15.97
N THR A 77 -17.70 -12.79 16.54
CA THR A 77 -17.77 -12.57 17.98
C THR A 77 -18.18 -13.92 18.56
N CYS A 78 -17.24 -14.56 19.27
CA CYS A 78 -17.57 -15.60 20.24
C CYS A 78 -18.28 -14.98 21.44
#